data_AF-A0A3A4XL44-F1
#
_entry.id   AF-A0A3A4XL44-F1
#
_cell.length_a   1.000
_cell.length_b   1.000
_cell.length_c   1.000
_cell.angle_alpha   90.00
_cell.angle_beta   90.00
_cell.angle_gamma   90.00
#
_symmetry.space_group_name_H-M   'P 1'
#
loop_
_entity.id
_entity.type
_entity.pdbx_description
1 polymer ?
#
loop_
_entity_poly.entity_id
_entity_poly.type
_entity_poly.pdbx_seq_one_letter_code
_entity_poly.pdbx_strand_id
1 'polypeptide(L)'
;MSEDTNHIASAEFQHLHLKEKKGTEGGACLSGRCTTNYDTITCSYRYQGREAARSHLDIYNNENIPCIAHLDNETGQEAPRIIAAFSKRGTRRNIAVNGKVDVEVVDEKGNVIENEKIDIMKDIIRDKKGNPVQWRTDVPKTIDKETKKERNYKIFNKNEVYVEYKKYWFLNFTIASVPWPNQVHHVLNHSSLYKAISAFKNIPDVVAQGLLKELYNINHKNNAIILPTKEKDTRITGLPTHGSHLSYSNRILKEVNKALSGYKKINANHKPGHQKPDPISVEKQLKKISEKWYNKIIDTVTSNKKLSKNKEVIKINDIK
;
A
#
# COMPACT_ATOMS: atom_id res chain seq x y z
N MET A 1 -3.03 -22.98 8.58
CA MET A 1 -3.44 -21.61 8.20
C MET A 1 -3.56 -20.84 9.50
N SER A 2 -2.64 -19.93 9.81
CA SER A 2 -2.73 -19.13 11.04
C SER A 2 -3.80 -18.07 10.85
N GLU A 3 -4.80 -18.06 11.72
CA GLU A 3 -5.81 -17.00 11.77
C GLU A 3 -5.12 -15.64 11.88
N ASP A 4 -5.41 -14.75 10.93
CA ASP A 4 -4.86 -13.40 10.89
C ASP A 4 -5.50 -12.62 12.05
N THR A 5 -4.80 -12.53 13.18
CA THR A 5 -5.27 -11.91 14.43
C THR A 5 -5.46 -10.38 14.36
N ASN A 6 -5.39 -9.80 13.16
CA ASN A 6 -5.52 -8.36 12.92
C ASN A 6 -6.93 -7.91 12.49
N HIS A 7 -7.93 -8.79 12.53
CA HIS A 7 -9.31 -8.44 12.24
C HIS A 7 -10.01 -7.88 13.48
N ILE A 8 -10.52 -6.64 13.38
CA ILE A 8 -11.29 -5.98 14.46
C ILE A 8 -12.68 -6.63 14.64
N ALA A 9 -13.22 -7.23 13.58
CA ALA A 9 -14.53 -7.85 13.58
C ALA A 9 -14.39 -9.37 13.51
N SER A 10 -15.26 -10.10 14.23
CA SER A 10 -15.37 -11.56 14.10
C SER A 10 -15.64 -11.98 12.66
N ALA A 11 -15.32 -13.24 12.33
CA ALA A 11 -15.59 -13.81 11.00
C ALA A 11 -17.08 -13.69 10.60
N GLU A 12 -17.99 -13.66 11.57
CA GLU A 12 -19.43 -13.53 11.36
C GLU A 12 -19.81 -12.21 10.67
N PHE A 13 -18.99 -11.16 10.81
CA PHE A 13 -19.26 -9.83 10.23
C PHE A 13 -18.51 -9.59 8.92
N GLN A 14 -17.92 -10.63 8.32
CA GLN A 14 -17.24 -10.51 7.04
C GLN A 14 -18.17 -9.99 5.93
N HIS A 15 -19.47 -10.27 6.00
CA HIS A 15 -20.46 -9.74 5.06
C HIS A 15 -20.66 -8.21 5.13
N LEU A 16 -20.28 -7.57 6.25
CA LEU A 16 -20.29 -6.11 6.40
C LEU A 16 -19.00 -5.45 5.87
N HIS A 17 -18.00 -6.25 5.49
CA HIS A 17 -16.81 -5.75 4.82
C HIS A 17 -17.10 -5.55 3.34
N LEU A 18 -17.32 -4.29 2.96
CA LEU A 18 -17.63 -3.94 1.57
C LEU A 18 -16.38 -3.50 0.82
N LYS A 19 -16.15 -4.16 -0.31
CA LYS A 19 -15.02 -3.90 -1.23
C LYS A 19 -15.57 -3.45 -2.56
N GLU A 20 -15.43 -2.17 -2.86
CA GLU A 20 -15.78 -1.62 -4.16
C GLU A 20 -14.53 -1.61 -5.05
N LYS A 21 -14.71 -1.99 -6.32
CA LYS A 21 -13.63 -2.01 -7.32
C LYS A 21 -13.55 -0.67 -8.03
N LYS A 22 -12.34 -0.32 -8.47
CA LYS A 22 -12.03 0.87 -9.28
C LYS A 22 -12.50 2.19 -8.66
N GLY A 23 -12.42 2.28 -7.33
CA GLY A 23 -12.89 3.45 -6.59
C GLY A 23 -12.39 3.47 -5.15
N THR A 24 -12.56 4.61 -4.51
CA THR A 24 -12.13 4.87 -3.13
C THR A 24 -13.27 5.05 -2.15
N GLU A 25 -14.47 5.27 -2.68
CA GLU A 25 -15.71 5.53 -1.94
C GLU A 25 -16.57 4.27 -1.87
N GLY A 26 -17.50 4.23 -0.92
CA GLY A 26 -18.50 3.16 -0.79
C GLY A 26 -17.99 1.85 -0.15
N GLY A 27 -16.72 1.78 0.23
CA GLY A 27 -16.17 0.63 0.97
C GLY A 27 -16.37 0.72 2.47
N ALA A 28 -16.30 -0.43 3.14
CA ALA A 28 -16.34 -0.55 4.60
C ALA A 28 -15.24 -1.52 5.05
N CYS A 29 -14.29 -1.06 5.87
CA CYS A 29 -13.16 -1.87 6.30
C CYS A 29 -12.58 -1.37 7.63
N LEU A 30 -12.47 -2.28 8.60
CA LEU A 30 -11.80 -2.00 9.88
C LEU A 30 -10.40 -2.59 9.97
N SER A 31 -10.01 -3.46 9.03
CA SER A 31 -8.66 -4.01 8.98
C SER A 31 -7.70 -3.04 8.28
N GLY A 32 -6.68 -2.58 9.00
CA GLY A 32 -5.66 -1.69 8.44
C GLY A 32 -4.78 -2.35 7.37
N ARG A 33 -4.84 -3.67 7.22
CA ARG A 33 -3.98 -4.42 6.28
C ARG A 33 -4.76 -5.40 5.41
N CYS A 34 -6.03 -5.11 5.11
CA CYS A 34 -6.89 -6.02 4.36
C CYS A 34 -6.25 -6.52 3.05
N THR A 35 -5.59 -5.64 2.31
CA THR A 35 -4.78 -6.04 1.16
C THR A 35 -3.44 -5.33 1.23
N THR A 36 -2.38 -6.11 1.25
CA THR A 36 -1.01 -5.61 1.10
C THR A 36 -0.67 -5.31 -0.36
N ASN A 37 -1.47 -5.79 -1.32
CA ASN A 37 -1.30 -5.51 -2.74
C ASN A 37 -1.90 -4.16 -3.13
N TYR A 38 -1.40 -3.59 -4.23
CA TYR A 38 -1.94 -2.39 -4.86
C TYR A 38 -3.19 -2.72 -5.69
N ASP A 39 -4.19 -3.30 -5.04
CA ASP A 39 -5.46 -3.57 -5.70
C ASP A 39 -6.26 -2.26 -5.74
N THR A 40 -6.83 -1.91 -6.90
CA THR A 40 -7.69 -0.74 -7.08
C THR A 40 -9.05 -0.99 -6.44
N ILE A 41 -9.07 -1.18 -5.13
CA ILE A 41 -10.24 -1.51 -4.32
C ILE A 41 -10.26 -0.66 -3.05
N THR A 42 -11.44 -0.41 -2.52
CA THR A 42 -11.62 0.51 -1.39
C THR A 42 -10.94 0.08 -0.09
N CYS A 43 -10.71 -1.22 0.12
CA CYS A 43 -10.02 -1.73 1.30
C CYS A 43 -8.47 -1.72 1.17
N SER A 44 -7.92 -1.35 0.01
CA SER A 44 -6.47 -1.26 -0.18
C SER A 44 -5.94 0.07 0.34
N TYR A 45 -5.30 0.02 1.52
CA TYR A 45 -4.70 1.22 2.12
C TYR A 45 -3.64 1.86 1.21
N ARG A 46 -2.91 1.05 0.43
CA ARG A 46 -1.92 1.57 -0.54
C ARG A 46 -2.57 2.32 -1.69
N TYR A 47 -3.65 1.76 -2.25
CA TYR A 47 -4.44 2.42 -3.29
C TYR A 47 -5.00 3.75 -2.77
N GLN A 48 -5.63 3.72 -1.61
CA GLN A 48 -6.20 4.89 -0.95
C GLN A 48 -5.14 5.95 -0.64
N GLY A 49 -3.96 5.55 -0.15
CA GLY A 49 -2.83 6.45 0.10
C GLY A 49 -2.27 7.10 -1.18
N ARG A 50 -2.14 6.34 -2.29
CA ARG A 50 -1.80 6.93 -3.59
C ARG A 50 -2.85 7.95 -4.03
N GLU A 51 -4.12 7.59 -3.97
CA GLU A 51 -5.21 8.48 -4.41
C GLU A 51 -5.32 9.74 -3.54
N ALA A 52 -5.03 9.64 -2.23
CA ALA A 52 -4.90 10.81 -1.36
C ALA A 52 -3.72 11.70 -1.82
N ALA A 53 -2.56 11.09 -2.03
CA ALA A 53 -1.32 11.79 -2.42
C ALA A 53 -1.42 12.48 -3.79
N ARG A 54 -2.30 12.02 -4.70
CA ARG A 54 -2.61 12.70 -5.98
C ARG A 54 -3.17 14.11 -5.80
N SER A 55 -3.76 14.42 -4.64
CA SER A 55 -4.23 15.78 -4.35
C SER A 55 -3.09 16.73 -3.97
N HIS A 56 -1.86 16.22 -3.86
CA HIS A 56 -0.66 16.92 -3.39
C HIS A 56 0.56 16.62 -4.29
N LEU A 57 0.38 16.67 -5.61
CA LEU A 57 1.47 16.39 -6.57
C LEU A 57 2.67 17.33 -6.40
N ASP A 58 2.48 18.56 -5.92
CA ASP A 58 3.56 19.50 -5.62
C ASP A 58 4.51 19.02 -4.50
N ILE A 59 4.00 18.13 -3.64
CA ILE A 59 4.76 17.47 -2.58
C ILE A 59 5.41 16.22 -3.16
N TYR A 60 4.62 15.32 -3.75
CA TYR A 60 5.07 13.97 -4.10
C TYR A 60 5.78 13.85 -5.46
N ASN A 61 5.55 14.79 -6.38
CA ASN A 61 6.20 14.88 -7.69
C ASN A 61 7.14 16.09 -7.75
N ASN A 62 7.70 16.48 -6.60
CA ASN A 62 8.70 17.54 -6.55
C ASN A 62 9.90 17.18 -7.45
N GLU A 63 10.40 18.14 -8.22
CA GLU A 63 11.51 17.95 -9.17
C GLU A 63 12.79 17.41 -8.54
N ASN A 64 13.00 17.67 -7.24
CA ASN A 64 14.16 17.21 -6.49
C ASN A 64 14.01 15.77 -5.98
N ILE A 65 12.81 15.19 -6.10
CA ILE A 65 12.56 13.77 -5.88
C ILE A 65 12.92 13.05 -7.17
N PRO A 66 13.71 11.95 -7.13
CA PRO A 66 13.95 11.13 -8.31
C PRO A 66 12.63 10.72 -8.96
N CYS A 67 12.49 10.87 -10.29
CA CYS A 67 11.23 10.61 -10.99
C CYS A 67 10.63 9.21 -10.71
N ILE A 68 11.45 8.23 -10.34
CA ILE A 68 11.02 6.90 -9.87
C ILE A 68 10.10 6.92 -8.65
N ALA A 69 10.21 7.95 -7.84
CA ALA A 69 9.47 8.14 -6.62
C ALA A 69 8.29 9.10 -6.80
N HIS A 70 8.09 9.65 -8.01
CA HIS A 70 6.89 10.42 -8.36
C HIS A 70 5.65 9.50 -8.47
N LEU A 71 4.50 10.01 -8.05
CA LEU A 71 3.21 9.41 -8.33
C LEU A 71 2.99 9.42 -9.84
N ASP A 72 2.82 8.25 -10.43
CA ASP A 72 2.44 8.13 -11.83
C ASP A 72 0.99 8.61 -12.06
N ASN A 73 0.77 9.23 -13.22
CA ASN A 73 -0.58 9.60 -13.64
C ASN A 73 -1.39 8.40 -14.14
N GLU A 74 -0.75 7.25 -14.36
CA GLU A 74 -1.40 6.05 -14.87
C GLU A 74 -2.35 5.45 -13.82
N THR A 75 -3.62 5.33 -14.18
CA THR A 75 -4.68 4.76 -13.33
C THR A 75 -4.44 3.27 -13.15
N GLY A 76 -3.95 2.86 -11.98
CA GLY A 76 -3.89 1.44 -11.62
C GLY A 76 -2.97 0.63 -12.52
N GLN A 77 -1.70 0.54 -12.15
CA GLN A 77 -0.87 -0.53 -12.71
C GLN A 77 -1.38 -1.88 -12.20
N GLU A 78 -1.42 -2.87 -13.10
CA GLU A 78 -1.63 -4.25 -12.70
C GLU A 78 -0.64 -4.58 -11.59
N ALA A 79 -1.12 -5.22 -10.51
CA ALA A 79 -0.25 -5.69 -9.44
C ALA A 79 0.91 -6.49 -10.07
N PRO A 80 2.16 -6.26 -9.65
CA PRO A 80 3.27 -7.02 -10.17
C PRO A 80 2.98 -8.50 -9.97
N ARG A 81 3.07 -9.27 -11.05
CA ARG A 81 2.97 -10.72 -10.94
C ARG A 81 4.21 -11.18 -10.20
N ILE A 82 4.02 -11.80 -9.03
CA ILE A 82 5.12 -12.40 -8.26
C ILE A 82 5.43 -13.75 -8.89
N ILE A 83 6.57 -13.84 -9.58
CA ILE A 83 7.06 -15.10 -10.13
C ILE A 83 8.10 -15.68 -9.17
N ALA A 84 8.00 -16.99 -8.89
CA ALA A 84 9.02 -17.71 -8.16
C ALA A 84 10.17 -18.05 -9.11
N ALA A 85 11.32 -17.39 -8.92
CA ALA A 85 12.57 -17.72 -9.58
C ALA A 85 13.40 -18.67 -8.70
N PHE A 86 14.12 -19.60 -9.31
CA PHE A 86 15.04 -20.48 -8.61
C PHE A 86 16.47 -20.15 -9.02
N SER A 87 17.36 -19.96 -8.05
CA SER A 87 18.79 -19.82 -8.33
C SER A 87 19.35 -21.13 -8.91
N LYS A 88 20.53 -21.09 -9.55
CA LYS A 88 21.27 -22.30 -9.97
C LYS A 88 21.53 -23.28 -8.81
N ARG A 89 21.44 -22.82 -7.56
CA ARG A 89 21.59 -23.64 -6.34
C ARG A 89 20.24 -24.08 -5.76
N GLY A 90 19.14 -23.91 -6.48
CA GLY A 90 17.79 -24.28 -6.05
C GLY A 90 17.14 -23.30 -5.06
N THR A 91 17.76 -22.16 -4.78
CA THR A 91 17.20 -21.17 -3.84
C THR A 91 16.04 -20.43 -4.48
N ARG A 92 14.83 -20.60 -3.95
CA ARG A 92 13.64 -19.86 -4.38
C ARG A 92 13.74 -18.38 -4.00
N ARG A 93 13.44 -17.49 -4.94
CA ARG A 93 13.25 -16.05 -4.75
C ARG A 93 11.93 -15.64 -5.38
N ASN A 94 11.21 -14.75 -4.73
CA ASN A 94 9.99 -14.15 -5.29
C ASN A 94 10.39 -12.85 -5.98
N ILE A 95 10.15 -12.76 -7.28
CA ILE A 95 10.46 -11.58 -8.10
C ILE A 95 9.15 -10.94 -8.53
N ALA A 96 9.02 -9.64 -8.28
CA ALA A 96 7.91 -8.85 -8.78
C ALA A 96 8.18 -8.41 -10.21
N VAL A 97 7.26 -8.76 -11.11
CA VAL A 97 7.41 -8.51 -12.54
C VAL A 97 6.31 -7.56 -13.01
N ASN A 98 6.71 -6.43 -13.59
CA ASN A 98 5.82 -5.48 -14.25
C ASN A 98 6.14 -5.39 -15.74
N GLY A 99 5.11 -5.61 -16.56
CA GLY A 99 5.15 -5.42 -18.02
C GLY A 99 5.12 -6.72 -18.83
N LYS A 100 4.47 -6.63 -19.99
CA LYS A 100 4.51 -7.63 -21.06
C LYS A 100 5.53 -7.17 -22.10
N VAL A 101 6.28 -8.10 -22.68
CA VAL A 101 7.07 -7.84 -23.90
C VAL A 101 6.46 -8.62 -25.03
N ASP A 102 6.40 -7.99 -26.18
CA ASP A 102 6.19 -8.68 -27.43
C ASP A 102 7.40 -9.60 -27.67
N VAL A 103 7.13 -10.86 -27.92
CA VAL A 103 8.11 -11.87 -28.30
C VAL A 103 7.64 -12.60 -29.54
N GLU A 104 8.60 -12.87 -30.41
CA GLU A 104 8.40 -13.71 -31.58
C GLU A 104 8.62 -15.17 -31.19
N VAL A 105 7.58 -16.00 -31.34
CA VAL A 105 7.70 -17.45 -31.29
C VAL A 105 8.17 -17.90 -32.66
N VAL A 106 9.27 -18.66 -32.69
CA VAL A 106 9.88 -19.15 -33.93
C VAL A 106 9.81 -20.67 -34.03
N ASP A 107 9.71 -21.21 -35.24
CA ASP A 107 9.83 -22.64 -35.51
C ASP A 107 11.29 -23.15 -35.36
N GLU A 108 11.51 -24.45 -35.56
CA GLU A 108 12.84 -25.07 -35.49
C GLU A 108 13.85 -24.50 -36.50
N LYS A 109 13.35 -23.87 -37.57
CA LYS A 109 14.14 -23.23 -38.63
C LYS A 109 14.35 -21.74 -38.40
N GLY A 110 13.78 -21.17 -37.33
CA GLY A 110 13.88 -19.76 -36.99
C GLY A 110 12.88 -18.85 -37.69
N ASN A 111 11.85 -19.39 -38.34
CA ASN A 111 10.78 -18.58 -38.93
C ASN A 111 9.80 -18.14 -37.83
N VAL A 112 9.42 -16.87 -37.81
CA VAL A 112 8.38 -16.37 -36.89
C VAL A 112 7.05 -17.02 -37.24
N ILE A 113 6.49 -17.75 -36.28
CA ILE A 113 5.20 -18.44 -36.40
C ILE A 113 4.09 -17.75 -35.61
N GLU A 114 4.43 -17.01 -34.55
CA GLU A 114 3.46 -16.30 -33.72
C GLU A 114 4.10 -15.11 -33.02
N ASN A 115 3.34 -14.03 -32.83
CA ASN A 115 3.72 -12.92 -31.95
C ASN A 115 2.92 -13.06 -30.65
N GLU A 116 3.62 -13.29 -29.54
CA GLU A 116 2.99 -13.41 -28.23
C GLU A 116 3.44 -12.27 -27.32
N LYS A 117 2.58 -11.87 -26.39
CA LYS A 117 2.97 -11.01 -25.27
C LYS A 117 3.28 -11.89 -24.06
N ILE A 118 4.57 -12.10 -23.75
CA ILE A 118 4.97 -12.89 -22.59
C ILE A 118 5.44 -12.02 -21.42
N ASP A 119 5.27 -12.57 -20.22
CA ASP A 119 5.81 -12.01 -18.98
C ASP A 119 7.29 -12.44 -18.84
N ILE A 120 8.25 -11.52 -18.82
CA ILE A 120 9.68 -11.85 -18.60
C ILE A 120 10.16 -11.47 -17.20
N MET A 121 10.87 -12.39 -16.54
CA MET A 121 11.64 -12.08 -15.33
C MET A 121 12.84 -11.18 -15.68
N LYS A 122 12.98 -10.04 -14.98
CA LYS A 122 14.17 -9.19 -15.04
C LYS A 122 14.89 -9.27 -13.70
N ASP A 123 16.05 -9.92 -13.65
CA ASP A 123 16.88 -9.97 -12.45
C ASP A 123 18.31 -9.52 -12.79
N ILE A 124 18.84 -8.51 -12.08
CA ILE A 124 20.20 -7.99 -12.29
C ILE A 124 21.19 -8.88 -11.52
N ILE A 125 22.01 -9.65 -12.22
CA ILE A 125 23.15 -10.35 -11.60
C ILE A 125 24.37 -9.40 -11.60
N ARG A 126 24.78 -8.99 -10.40
CA ARG A 126 25.97 -8.16 -10.18
C ARG A 126 27.16 -9.02 -9.74
N ASP A 127 28.38 -8.64 -10.15
CA ASP A 127 29.60 -9.24 -9.62
C ASP A 127 29.80 -8.81 -8.17
N LYS A 128 30.86 -9.35 -7.54
CA LYS A 128 31.26 -8.98 -6.19
C LYS A 128 31.63 -7.50 -6.03
N LYS A 129 31.79 -6.76 -7.13
CA LYS A 129 32.11 -5.32 -7.19
C LYS A 129 30.88 -4.47 -7.53
N GLY A 130 29.71 -5.07 -7.72
CA GLY A 130 28.47 -4.38 -8.07
C GLY A 130 28.27 -4.12 -9.57
N ASN A 131 29.17 -4.57 -10.44
CA ASN A 131 29.06 -4.39 -11.88
C ASN A 131 28.09 -5.42 -12.49
N PRO A 132 27.29 -5.07 -13.51
CA PRO A 132 26.46 -6.04 -14.22
C PRO A 132 27.37 -7.02 -14.99
N VAL A 133 27.21 -8.33 -14.78
CA VAL A 133 28.17 -9.32 -15.33
C VAL A 133 27.62 -10.09 -16.52
N GLN A 134 26.33 -10.44 -16.51
CA GLN A 134 25.66 -11.13 -17.62
C GLN A 134 24.18 -11.30 -17.27
N TRP A 135 23.29 -11.21 -18.25
CA TRP A 135 21.87 -11.51 -18.05
C TRP A 135 21.59 -12.98 -18.34
N ARG A 136 20.72 -13.57 -17.52
CA ARG A 136 20.11 -14.86 -17.80
C ARG A 136 18.63 -14.59 -18.05
N THR A 137 18.21 -14.63 -19.31
CA THR A 137 16.80 -14.71 -19.67
C THR A 137 16.36 -16.16 -19.46
N ASP A 138 16.04 -16.51 -18.22
CA ASP A 138 15.32 -17.75 -17.95
C ASP A 138 13.86 -17.49 -18.39
N VAL A 139 13.54 -17.82 -19.64
CA VAL A 139 12.14 -17.88 -20.11
C VAL A 139 11.48 -19.01 -19.34
N PRO A 140 10.35 -18.77 -18.63
CA PRO A 140 9.65 -19.85 -17.95
C PRO A 140 9.34 -20.96 -18.95
N LYS A 141 9.69 -22.20 -18.61
CA LYS A 141 9.19 -23.37 -19.34
C LYS A 141 7.67 -23.39 -19.18
N THR A 142 6.94 -23.04 -20.23
CA THR A 142 5.48 -23.21 -20.30
C THR A 142 5.19 -24.56 -20.93
N ILE A 143 4.47 -25.41 -20.19
CA ILE A 143 3.89 -26.64 -20.73
C ILE A 143 2.55 -26.24 -21.33
N ASP A 144 2.42 -26.47 -22.63
CA ASP A 144 1.16 -26.29 -23.34
C ASP A 144 0.09 -27.21 -22.73
N LYS A 145 -1.01 -26.62 -22.25
CA LYS A 145 -2.01 -27.34 -21.43
C LYS A 145 -2.82 -28.36 -22.23
N GLU A 146 -2.97 -28.17 -23.53
CA GLU A 146 -3.74 -29.09 -24.39
C GLU A 146 -2.83 -30.19 -24.96
N THR A 147 -1.61 -29.84 -25.37
CA THR A 147 -0.73 -30.77 -26.09
C THR A 147 0.32 -31.45 -25.20
N LYS A 148 0.51 -30.98 -23.95
CA LYS A 148 1.54 -31.45 -23.00
C LYS A 148 2.99 -31.39 -23.52
N LYS A 149 3.26 -30.69 -24.62
CA LYS A 149 4.61 -30.52 -25.17
C LYS A 149 5.33 -29.36 -24.48
N GLU A 150 6.63 -29.53 -24.21
CA GLU A 150 7.50 -28.43 -23.79
C GLU A 150 7.72 -27.49 -24.99
N ARG A 151 7.32 -26.21 -24.86
CA ARG A 151 7.71 -25.17 -25.83
C ARG A 151 9.09 -24.65 -25.46
N ASN A 152 10.04 -24.76 -26.40
CA ASN A 152 11.39 -24.22 -26.24
C ASN A 152 11.47 -22.84 -26.88
N TYR A 153 11.64 -21.79 -26.07
CA TYR A 153 11.88 -20.44 -26.57
C TYR A 153 13.37 -20.25 -26.84
N LYS A 154 13.76 -20.03 -28.11
CA LYS A 154 15.13 -19.62 -28.49
C LYS A 154 15.16 -18.10 -28.62
N ILE A 155 15.94 -17.44 -27.76
CA ILE A 155 16.27 -16.02 -27.92
C ILE A 155 17.43 -15.94 -28.93
N PHE A 156 17.14 -15.52 -30.16
CA PHE A 156 18.14 -15.26 -31.18
C PHE A 156 18.77 -13.87 -30.98
N ASN A 157 19.94 -13.84 -30.34
CA ASN A 157 21.15 -13.30 -30.97
C ASN A 157 22.35 -13.48 -30.04
N LYS A 158 23.38 -14.15 -30.56
CA LYS A 158 24.57 -14.54 -29.80
C LYS A 158 25.78 -13.63 -30.02
N ASN A 159 25.66 -12.51 -30.73
CA ASN A 159 26.67 -11.45 -30.74
C ASN A 159 25.94 -10.10 -30.85
N GLU A 160 26.01 -9.32 -29.77
CA GLU A 160 25.52 -7.93 -29.65
C GLU A 160 24.01 -7.74 -29.81
N VAL A 161 23.27 -8.06 -28.75
CA VAL A 161 21.97 -7.42 -28.51
C VAL A 161 22.25 -6.07 -27.84
N TYR A 162 22.18 -4.99 -28.62
CA TYR A 162 22.00 -3.65 -28.07
C TYR A 162 20.57 -3.55 -27.54
N VAL A 163 20.38 -3.90 -26.27
CA VAL A 163 19.17 -3.50 -25.55
C VAL A 163 19.39 -2.08 -25.10
N GLU A 164 18.69 -1.14 -25.73
CA GLU A 164 18.48 0.17 -25.13
C GLU A 164 17.84 -0.06 -23.76
N TYR A 165 18.58 0.28 -22.70
CA TYR A 165 18.06 0.24 -21.35
C TYR A 165 16.98 1.33 -21.23
N LYS A 166 15.72 0.99 -21.56
CA LYS A 166 14.62 1.61 -20.84
C LYS A 166 14.75 1.13 -19.41
N LYS A 167 15.38 1.95 -18.58
CA LYS A 167 15.50 1.79 -17.13
C LYS A 167 14.15 1.31 -16.62
N TYR A 168 13.99 0.02 -16.33
CA TYR A 168 12.74 -0.51 -15.82
C TYR A 168 12.66 -0.09 -14.37
N TRP A 169 11.98 1.04 -14.20
CA TRP A 169 11.71 1.67 -12.94
C TRP A 169 10.88 0.69 -12.12
N PHE A 170 11.35 0.33 -10.92
CA PHE A 170 10.45 -0.29 -9.94
C PHE A 170 9.35 0.74 -9.68
N LEU A 171 8.17 0.42 -10.17
CA LEU A 171 7.06 1.34 -10.13
C LEU A 171 6.62 1.47 -8.67
N ASN A 172 6.38 2.72 -8.31
CA ASN A 172 5.83 3.08 -7.04
C ASN A 172 4.61 2.20 -6.69
N PHE A 173 4.44 1.81 -5.42
CA PHE A 173 3.30 1.03 -4.88
C PHE A 173 3.28 -0.49 -5.12
N THR A 174 4.31 -1.08 -5.74
CA THR A 174 4.23 -2.48 -6.21
C THR A 174 4.83 -3.54 -5.27
N ILE A 175 5.91 -3.24 -4.53
CA ILE A 175 6.60 -4.18 -3.63
C ILE A 175 7.05 -3.55 -2.31
N ALA A 176 7.03 -4.32 -1.22
CA ALA A 176 7.23 -3.88 0.17
C ALA A 176 8.54 -3.13 0.51
N SER A 177 9.48 -2.98 -0.41
CA SER A 177 10.87 -2.63 -0.10
C SER A 177 11.46 -1.55 -1.01
N VAL A 178 10.79 -0.39 -1.14
CA VAL A 178 11.20 0.82 -1.92
C VAL A 178 10.54 0.85 -3.31
N PRO A 179 10.02 2.01 -3.80
CA PRO A 179 10.13 3.38 -3.27
C PRO A 179 9.04 3.80 -2.25
N TRP A 180 9.14 5.06 -1.78
CA TRP A 180 8.26 5.80 -0.84
C TRP A 180 6.82 5.30 -0.64
N PRO A 181 6.04 5.06 -1.71
CA PRO A 181 4.72 4.45 -1.70
C PRO A 181 4.41 3.32 -0.73
N ASN A 182 5.41 2.55 -0.34
CA ASN A 182 5.21 1.44 0.59
C ASN A 182 5.08 1.89 2.05
N GLN A 183 5.33 3.17 2.30
CA GLN A 183 5.22 3.85 3.58
C GLN A 183 3.88 4.60 3.65
N VAL A 184 2.80 3.98 3.19
CA VAL A 184 1.46 4.47 3.50
C VAL A 184 1.17 4.13 4.95
N HIS A 185 0.82 5.16 5.71
CA HIS A 185 0.45 5.09 7.11
C HIS A 185 -0.97 5.56 7.32
N HIS A 186 -1.62 4.97 8.32
CA HIS A 186 -2.88 5.50 8.79
C HIS A 186 -2.65 6.71 9.68
N VAL A 187 -3.35 7.80 9.39
CA VAL A 187 -3.35 9.02 10.21
C VAL A 187 -4.03 8.72 11.56
N LEU A 188 -5.29 8.30 11.53
CA LEU A 188 -5.95 7.61 12.64
C LEU A 188 -5.49 6.15 12.59
N ASN A 189 -4.44 5.84 13.37
CA ASN A 189 -3.80 4.55 13.27
C ASN A 189 -4.70 3.38 13.72
N HIS A 190 -4.58 2.27 12.99
CA HIS A 190 -5.34 1.04 13.25
C HIS A 190 -5.21 0.53 14.68
N SER A 191 -4.00 0.58 15.25
CA SER A 191 -3.76 0.11 16.61
C SER A 191 -4.52 0.93 17.67
N SER A 192 -4.69 2.23 17.48
CA SER A 192 -5.48 3.08 18.39
C SER A 192 -6.97 2.78 18.29
N LEU A 193 -7.50 2.59 17.07
CA LEU A 193 -8.90 2.20 16.89
C LEU A 193 -9.16 0.83 17.49
N TYR A 194 -8.34 -0.16 17.15
CA TYR A 194 -8.43 -1.51 17.69
C TYR A 194 -8.36 -1.51 19.21
N LYS A 195 -7.33 -0.87 19.80
CA LYS A 195 -7.19 -0.78 21.26
C LYS A 195 -8.39 -0.13 21.94
N ALA A 196 -9.00 0.89 21.33
CA ALA A 196 -10.19 1.53 21.87
C ALA A 196 -11.43 0.65 21.78
N ILE A 197 -11.60 -0.11 20.69
CA ILE A 197 -12.72 -1.05 20.50
C ILE A 197 -12.55 -2.27 21.42
N SER A 198 -11.38 -2.87 21.47
CA SER A 198 -11.10 -4.05 22.32
C SER A 198 -11.18 -3.74 23.81
N ALA A 199 -11.21 -2.47 24.22
CA ALA A 199 -11.42 -2.07 25.62
C ALA A 199 -12.89 -2.23 26.07
N PHE A 200 -13.84 -2.42 25.15
CA PHE A 200 -15.21 -2.78 25.49
C PHE A 200 -15.29 -4.26 25.86
N LYS A 201 -15.71 -4.56 27.09
CA LYS A 201 -15.79 -5.95 27.59
C LYS A 201 -16.88 -6.77 26.90
N ASN A 202 -18.05 -6.16 26.68
CA ASN A 202 -19.26 -6.92 26.31
C ASN A 202 -19.80 -6.56 24.92
N ILE A 203 -19.33 -5.48 24.31
CA ILE A 203 -19.89 -4.95 23.06
C ILE A 203 -18.86 -4.58 21.96
N PRO A 204 -17.63 -5.12 21.90
CA PRO A 204 -16.67 -4.73 20.86
C PRO A 204 -17.23 -4.98 19.46
N ASP A 205 -17.94 -6.10 19.27
CA ASP A 205 -18.59 -6.46 18.01
C ASP A 205 -19.72 -5.49 17.63
N VAL A 206 -20.49 -5.00 18.59
CA VAL A 206 -21.57 -4.02 18.34
C VAL A 206 -20.99 -2.70 17.83
N VAL A 207 -19.82 -2.29 18.37
CA VAL A 207 -19.09 -1.11 17.87
C VAL A 207 -18.60 -1.36 16.44
N ALA A 208 -17.92 -2.49 16.21
CA ALA A 208 -17.36 -2.83 14.91
C ALA A 208 -18.44 -2.94 13.83
N GLN A 209 -19.54 -3.64 14.11
CA GLN A 209 -20.69 -3.76 13.22
C GLN A 209 -21.33 -2.40 12.93
N GLY A 210 -21.51 -1.57 13.97
CA GLY A 210 -22.06 -0.23 13.80
C GLY A 210 -21.22 0.59 12.82
N LEU A 211 -19.89 0.61 13.01
CA LEU A 211 -18.98 1.30 12.11
C LEU A 211 -19.03 0.75 10.67
N LEU A 212 -19.05 -0.57 10.49
CA LEU A 212 -19.09 -1.18 9.16
C LEU A 212 -20.43 -0.91 8.44
N LYS A 213 -21.57 -0.93 9.17
CA LYS A 213 -22.89 -0.58 8.62
C LYS A 213 -22.97 0.86 8.14
N GLU A 214 -22.27 1.77 8.82
CA GLU A 214 -22.14 3.18 8.40
C GLU A 214 -21.01 3.40 7.38
N LEU A 215 -20.54 2.33 6.73
CA LEU A 215 -19.50 2.37 5.71
C LEU A 215 -18.19 3.03 6.17
N TYR A 216 -17.87 2.91 7.47
CA TYR A 216 -16.60 3.40 7.96
C TYR A 216 -15.46 2.54 7.40
N ASN A 217 -14.50 3.21 6.77
CA ASN A 217 -13.34 2.58 6.16
C ASN A 217 -12.06 3.21 6.72
N ILE A 218 -11.35 2.47 7.57
CA ILE A 218 -10.09 2.92 8.14
C ILE A 218 -9.01 3.15 7.07
N ASN A 219 -9.14 2.53 5.91
CA ASN A 219 -8.20 2.70 4.81
C ASN A 219 -8.55 3.89 3.92
N HIS A 220 -9.65 4.60 4.14
CA HIS A 220 -10.10 5.71 3.29
C HIS A 220 -9.04 6.80 3.11
N LYS A 221 -9.01 7.46 1.95
CA LYS A 221 -7.97 8.43 1.52
C LYS A 221 -7.53 9.41 2.60
N ASN A 222 -8.48 10.12 3.23
CA ASN A 222 -8.20 11.12 4.25
C ASN A 222 -7.59 10.53 5.54
N ASN A 223 -7.56 9.20 5.65
CA ASN A 223 -6.88 8.48 6.71
C ASN A 223 -5.57 7.83 6.26
N ALA A 224 -5.15 7.95 5.00
CA ALA A 224 -3.98 7.28 4.44
C ALA A 224 -2.97 8.31 3.89
N ILE A 225 -1.75 8.31 4.43
CA ILE A 225 -0.70 9.26 4.03
C ILE A 225 0.62 8.55 3.73
N ILE A 226 1.33 8.97 2.69
CA ILE A 226 2.67 8.45 2.38
C ILE A 226 3.69 9.32 3.12
N LEU A 227 4.53 8.70 3.94
CA LEU A 227 5.57 9.40 4.68
C LEU A 227 6.99 9.00 4.23
N PRO A 228 7.94 9.94 4.14
CA PRO A 228 9.35 9.64 3.95
C PRO A 228 9.91 8.82 5.11
N THR A 229 10.82 7.89 4.85
CA THR A 229 11.60 7.19 5.89
C THR A 229 12.99 7.75 6.09
N LYS A 230 13.46 8.59 5.17
CA LYS A 230 14.80 9.19 5.21
C LYS A 230 14.69 10.68 5.42
N GLU A 231 15.67 11.25 6.11
CA GLU A 231 15.68 12.68 6.41
C GLU A 231 15.85 13.55 5.16
N LYS A 232 16.70 13.15 4.21
CA LYS A 232 16.87 13.86 2.93
C LYS A 232 15.53 14.03 2.21
N ASP A 233 14.75 12.97 2.22
CA ASP A 233 13.46 12.81 1.59
C ASP A 233 12.37 13.68 2.27
N THR A 234 12.40 13.73 3.60
CA THR A 234 11.66 14.70 4.40
C THR A 234 12.01 16.15 4.05
N ARG A 235 13.29 16.50 3.93
CA ARG A 235 13.68 17.88 3.60
C ARG A 235 13.17 18.34 2.25
N ILE A 236 13.13 17.42 1.28
CA ILE A 236 12.64 17.70 -0.08
C ILE A 236 11.12 17.91 -0.07
N THR A 237 10.37 17.02 0.58
CA THR A 237 8.90 17.08 0.58
C THR A 237 8.31 18.02 1.60
N GLY A 238 9.02 18.26 2.70
CA GLY A 238 8.48 18.88 3.91
C GLY A 238 7.59 17.96 4.76
N LEU A 239 7.37 16.70 4.37
CA LEU A 239 6.57 15.76 5.16
C LEU A 239 7.35 15.23 6.37
N PRO A 240 6.73 14.96 7.52
CA PRO A 240 7.44 14.41 8.67
C PRO A 240 8.03 13.03 8.36
N THR A 241 9.23 12.76 8.88
CA THR A 241 9.86 11.43 8.75
C THR A 241 9.06 10.38 9.52
N HIS A 242 8.76 9.25 8.87
CA HIS A 242 8.25 8.06 9.53
C HIS A 242 9.28 7.50 10.52
N GLY A 243 8.90 7.41 11.79
CA GLY A 243 9.72 6.89 12.88
C GLY A 243 8.84 6.44 14.04
N SER A 244 9.44 6.24 15.22
CA SER A 244 8.66 5.94 16.44
C SER A 244 7.64 7.05 16.71
N HIS A 245 6.36 6.69 16.85
CA HIS A 245 5.24 7.63 16.90
C HIS A 245 4.32 7.36 18.10
N LEU A 246 4.89 7.04 19.28
CA LEU A 246 4.13 6.75 20.49
C LEU A 246 3.31 7.95 20.99
N SER A 247 3.91 9.14 21.02
CA SER A 247 3.22 10.37 21.45
C SER A 247 2.04 10.68 20.54
N TYR A 248 2.25 10.62 19.22
CA TYR A 248 1.20 10.75 18.22
C TYR A 248 0.09 9.72 18.45
N SER A 249 0.44 8.44 18.63
CA SER A 249 -0.53 7.37 18.84
C SER A 249 -1.36 7.56 20.11
N ASN A 250 -0.76 8.05 21.19
CA ASN A 250 -1.48 8.35 22.43
C ASN A 250 -2.50 9.49 22.26
N ARG A 251 -2.18 10.51 21.44
CA ARG A 251 -3.11 11.59 21.11
C ARG A 251 -4.28 11.09 20.26
N ILE A 252 -4.00 10.30 19.22
CA ILE A 252 -5.04 9.66 18.40
C ILE A 252 -5.94 8.78 19.28
N LEU A 253 -5.36 7.93 20.12
CA LEU A 253 -6.11 7.08 21.05
C LEU A 253 -7.02 7.89 21.98
N LYS A 254 -6.57 9.04 22.47
CA LYS A 254 -7.40 9.94 23.30
C LYS A 254 -8.61 10.47 22.52
N GLU A 255 -8.42 10.90 21.28
CA GLU A 255 -9.50 11.41 20.42
C GLU A 255 -10.48 10.29 20.01
N VAL A 256 -9.97 9.11 19.64
CA VAL A 256 -10.80 7.92 19.36
C VAL A 256 -11.62 7.52 20.58
N ASN A 257 -11.03 7.51 21.78
CA ASN A 257 -11.75 7.23 23.01
C ASN A 257 -12.86 8.24 23.32
N LYS A 258 -12.67 9.51 22.92
CA LYS A 258 -13.69 10.55 23.04
C LYS A 258 -14.82 10.29 22.04
N ALA A 259 -14.50 9.95 20.79
CA ALA A 259 -15.49 9.60 19.78
C ALA A 259 -16.36 8.41 20.20
N LEU A 260 -15.75 7.39 20.82
CA LEU A 260 -16.42 6.20 21.33
C LEU A 260 -17.08 6.37 22.71
N SER A 261 -17.13 7.58 23.27
CA SER A 261 -17.66 7.80 24.63
C SER A 261 -19.15 7.46 24.78
N GLY A 262 -19.94 7.60 23.71
CA GLY A 262 -21.35 7.16 23.70
C GLY A 262 -21.48 5.66 23.96
N TYR A 263 -20.67 4.85 23.28
CA TYR A 263 -20.62 3.40 23.51
C TYR A 263 -20.12 3.03 24.91
N LYS A 264 -19.25 3.83 25.54
CA LYS A 264 -18.80 3.59 26.93
C LYS A 264 -19.95 3.71 27.93
N LYS A 265 -20.84 4.68 27.73
CA LYS A 265 -22.04 4.84 28.56
C LYS A 265 -22.98 3.64 28.42
N ILE A 266 -23.11 3.10 27.22
CA ILE A 266 -23.91 1.90 26.93
C ILE A 266 -23.28 0.65 27.57
N ASN A 267 -21.97 0.45 27.37
CA ASN A 267 -21.24 -0.70 27.93
C ASN A 267 -21.28 -0.76 29.47
N ALA A 268 -21.29 0.40 30.13
CA ALA A 268 -21.38 0.49 31.59
C ALA A 268 -22.80 0.18 32.14
N ASN A 269 -23.84 0.41 31.34
CA ASN A 269 -25.24 0.38 31.77
C ASN A 269 -26.07 -0.59 30.91
N HIS A 270 -25.55 -1.79 30.64
CA HIS A 270 -26.22 -2.80 29.81
C HIS A 270 -27.47 -3.35 30.52
N LYS A 271 -28.54 -2.55 30.50
CA LYS A 271 -29.88 -2.84 31.02
C LYS A 271 -30.87 -2.76 29.86
N PRO A 272 -31.97 -3.53 29.90
CA PRO A 272 -33.08 -3.37 28.95
C PRO A 272 -33.52 -1.90 28.88
N GLY A 273 -33.75 -1.39 27.66
CA GLY A 273 -34.18 -0.01 27.44
C GLY A 273 -33.06 1.05 27.40
N HIS A 274 -31.79 0.65 27.35
CA HIS A 274 -30.70 1.61 27.14
C HIS A 274 -30.82 2.35 25.79
N GLN A 275 -30.26 3.56 25.71
CA GLN A 275 -30.18 4.31 24.45
C GLN A 275 -29.45 3.48 23.40
N LYS A 276 -30.03 3.36 22.19
CA LYS A 276 -29.38 2.67 21.07
C LYS A 276 -28.04 3.35 20.74
N PRO A 277 -27.00 2.58 20.38
CA PRO A 277 -25.77 3.17 19.89
C PRO A 277 -26.02 4.07 18.67
N ASP A 278 -25.21 5.11 18.55
CA ASP A 278 -25.23 6.04 17.41
C ASP A 278 -23.94 5.89 16.59
N PRO A 279 -23.86 4.84 15.76
CA PRO A 279 -22.67 4.61 14.94
C PRO A 279 -22.46 5.74 13.91
N ILE A 280 -23.52 6.40 13.44
CA ILE A 280 -23.44 7.53 12.49
C ILE A 280 -22.61 8.67 13.09
N SER A 281 -22.90 9.04 14.34
CA SER A 281 -22.15 10.10 15.02
C SER A 281 -20.70 9.71 15.28
N VAL A 282 -20.44 8.44 15.64
CA VAL A 282 -19.07 7.94 15.83
C VAL A 282 -18.29 7.96 14.53
N GLU A 283 -18.87 7.44 13.45
CA GLU A 283 -18.28 7.42 12.11
C GLU A 283 -17.86 8.83 11.67
N LYS A 284 -18.77 9.81 11.78
CA LYS A 284 -18.49 11.21 11.46
C LYS A 284 -17.37 11.79 12.31
N GLN A 285 -17.30 11.42 13.59
CA GLN A 285 -16.24 11.86 14.49
C GLN A 285 -14.88 11.25 14.13
N LEU A 286 -14.83 9.96 13.77
CA LEU A 286 -13.60 9.31 13.34
C LEU A 286 -13.07 9.91 12.02
N LYS A 287 -13.95 10.14 11.03
CA LYS A 287 -13.57 10.85 9.78
C LYS A 287 -13.01 12.25 10.07
N LYS A 288 -13.66 13.02 10.95
CA LYS A 288 -13.17 14.33 11.38
C LYS A 288 -11.80 14.26 12.06
N ILE A 289 -11.52 13.22 12.83
CA ILE A 289 -10.19 13.00 13.44
C ILE A 289 -9.16 12.76 12.33
N SER A 290 -9.44 11.85 11.39
CA SER A 290 -8.56 11.57 10.25
C SER A 290 -8.26 12.84 9.46
N GLU A 291 -9.29 13.60 9.05
CA GLU A 291 -9.15 14.85 8.30
C GLU A 291 -8.34 15.90 9.05
N LYS A 292 -8.66 16.13 10.34
CA LYS A 292 -7.94 17.08 11.18
C LYS A 292 -6.45 16.79 11.20
N TRP A 293 -6.06 15.54 11.44
CA TRP A 293 -4.65 15.16 11.56
C TRP A 293 -3.96 15.08 10.20
N TYR A 294 -4.66 14.67 9.14
CA TYR A 294 -4.15 14.70 7.78
C TYR A 294 -3.80 16.14 7.39
N ASN A 295 -4.74 17.07 7.58
CA ASN A 295 -4.54 18.48 7.29
C ASN A 295 -3.41 19.07 8.14
N LYS A 296 -3.32 18.74 9.44
CA LYS A 296 -2.16 19.16 10.26
C LYS A 296 -0.82 18.69 9.69
N ILE A 297 -0.73 17.46 9.20
CA ILE A 297 0.50 16.94 8.59
C ILE A 297 0.80 17.70 7.28
N ILE A 298 -0.20 17.92 6.43
CA ILE A 298 -0.03 18.68 5.19
C ILE A 298 0.35 20.14 5.48
N ASP A 299 -0.28 20.80 6.45
CA ASP A 299 0.03 22.18 6.83
C ASP A 299 1.47 22.32 7.34
N THR A 300 2.00 21.29 8.01
CA THR A 300 3.42 21.28 8.41
C THR A 300 4.39 21.25 7.23
N VAL A 301 3.97 20.79 6.05
CA VAL A 301 4.81 20.77 4.85
C VAL A 301 5.24 22.17 4.44
N THR A 302 4.31 23.12 4.42
CA THR A 302 4.62 24.52 4.09
C THR A 302 5.59 25.14 5.08
N SER A 303 5.43 24.83 6.37
CA SER A 303 6.33 25.27 7.43
C SER A 303 7.72 24.64 7.28
N ASN A 304 7.80 23.35 6.97
CA ASN A 304 9.06 22.62 6.80
C ASN A 304 9.83 23.02 5.54
N LYS A 305 9.13 23.30 4.43
CA LYS A 305 9.74 23.82 3.20
C LYS A 305 10.42 25.19 3.43
N LYS A 306 9.94 25.99 4.39
CA LYS A 306 10.60 27.25 4.80
C LYS A 306 11.84 26.99 5.66
N LEU A 307 11.80 25.98 6.54
CA LEU A 307 12.91 25.62 7.46
C LEU A 307 14.04 24.84 6.78
N SER A 308 13.77 24.10 5.71
CA SER A 308 14.74 23.26 5.00
C SER A 308 15.92 24.03 4.40
N LYS A 309 15.83 25.38 4.34
CA LYS A 309 16.95 26.25 4.01
C LYS A 309 17.99 26.40 5.13
N ASN A 310 17.71 26.04 6.40
CA ASN A 310 18.67 26.31 7.49
C ASN A 310 18.70 25.44 8.78
N LYS A 311 17.76 24.54 9.14
CA LYS A 311 17.94 23.64 10.32
C LYS A 311 16.80 22.64 10.52
N GLU A 312 17.15 21.50 11.13
CA GLU A 312 16.36 20.42 11.77
C GLU A 312 15.00 20.00 11.17
N VAL A 313 14.86 18.70 10.92
CA VAL A 313 13.63 18.09 10.39
C VAL A 313 12.60 17.84 11.50
N ILE A 314 11.37 18.35 11.32
CA ILE A 314 10.24 18.07 12.23
C ILE A 314 9.84 16.58 12.14
N LYS A 315 9.73 15.91 13.29
CA LYS A 315 9.24 14.52 13.39
C LYS A 315 7.73 14.51 13.61
N ILE A 316 7.08 13.39 13.28
CA ILE A 316 5.62 13.25 13.44
C ILE A 316 5.11 13.48 14.88
N ASN A 317 5.94 13.18 15.89
CA ASN A 317 5.58 13.41 17.30
C ASN A 317 5.54 14.89 17.69
N ASP A 318 6.18 15.76 16.92
CA ASP A 318 6.33 17.18 17.22
C ASP A 318 5.14 18.00 16.69
N ILE A 319 4.29 17.38 15.85
CA ILE A 319 3.06 17.98 15.34
C ILE A 319 2.10 18.17 16.52
N LYS A 320 1.79 19.41 16.89
CA LYS A 320 0.90 19.77 18.01
C LYS A 320 -0.54 19.97 17.54
#